data_AF-A0A9D6D689-F1
#
_entry.id   AF-A0A9D6D689-F1
#
_cell.length_a   1.000
_cell.length_b   1.000
_cell.length_c   1.000
_cell.angle_alpha   90.00
_cell.angle_beta   90.00
_cell.angle_gamma   90.00
#
_symmetry.space_group_name_H-M   'P 1'
#
loop_
_entity.id
_entity.type
_entity.pdbx_description
1 polymer ?
#
loop_
_entity_poly.entity_id
_entity_poly.type
_entity_poly.pdbx_seq_one_letter_code
_entity_poly.pdbx_strand_id
1 'polypeptide(L)'
;MTPPRSRTLGDLLDEVTAARPYAEALVFRGERWTWAALQARADALARALLATGVRRGDRVAVLLPNRPEWIVTAFAAGRIGAIVVGISTFSTARELAWTLDHARPSVLVTVETFRGRSHLAAVHEAIPELARAAPGALRSDRVPELRAVVCVDEHRHDGVYRLDDLLGRAAETTETALAAARSAVSPEDLCSILYTSGSTATPKGVTLAHRGVIENGFAIGERQRLGPADRLWLAVPLFWSFGSANALPAIVTHGGAIVLQEAFEPGEALALLEDERCSVYYGMANMARAILEHPDRARGRLAAMRTGLTIGLPEDLAMTIEAVGARQLCNVYGATETYGNCAVTDAHD
;
A
#
# COMPACT_ATOMS: atom_id res chain seq x y z
N MET A 1 -20.86 10.83 2.42
CA MET A 1 -21.19 9.61 3.20
C MET A 1 -21.08 9.92 4.70
N THR A 2 -21.46 9.00 5.61
CA THR A 2 -21.14 9.18 7.04
C THR A 2 -19.65 8.88 7.25
N PRO A 3 -18.90 9.72 7.99
CA PRO A 3 -17.51 9.43 8.32
C PRO A 3 -17.37 8.09 9.06
N PRO A 4 -16.29 7.31 8.81
CA PRO A 4 -16.00 6.10 9.57
C PRO A 4 -15.92 6.39 11.07
N ARG A 5 -16.45 5.47 11.89
CA ARG A 5 -16.27 5.53 13.34
C ARG A 5 -14.85 5.14 13.74
N SER A 6 -14.27 4.23 12.96
CA SER A 6 -12.93 3.70 13.14
C SER A 6 -11.86 4.77 12.96
N ARG A 7 -10.87 4.75 13.85
CA ARG A 7 -9.74 5.70 13.86
C ARG A 7 -8.38 5.02 13.81
N THR A 8 -8.36 3.69 13.67
CA THR A 8 -7.17 2.88 13.37
C THR A 8 -7.39 2.11 12.07
N LEU A 9 -6.31 1.78 11.36
CA LEU A 9 -6.44 1.05 10.08
C LEU A 9 -7.01 -0.35 10.28
N GLY A 10 -6.69 -0.98 11.43
CA GLY A 10 -7.25 -2.26 11.81
C GLY A 10 -8.76 -2.19 12.04
N ASP A 11 -9.23 -1.20 12.80
CA ASP A 11 -10.66 -1.02 13.05
C ASP A 11 -11.41 -0.61 11.77
N LEU A 12 -10.78 0.18 10.89
CA LEU A 12 -11.40 0.57 9.63
C LEU A 12 -11.66 -0.65 8.74
N LEU A 13 -10.71 -1.59 8.66
CA LEU A 13 -10.92 -2.84 7.94
C LEU A 13 -12.08 -3.65 8.54
N ASP A 14 -12.22 -3.64 9.87
CA ASP A 14 -13.30 -4.32 10.55
C ASP A 14 -14.67 -3.68 10.31
N GLU A 15 -14.74 -2.35 10.36
CA GLU A 15 -15.97 -1.61 10.10
C GLU A 15 -16.47 -1.84 8.67
N VAL A 16 -15.58 -1.78 7.69
CA VAL A 16 -15.91 -2.02 6.28
C VAL A 16 -16.29 -3.48 6.06
N THR A 17 -15.56 -4.43 6.66
CA THR A 17 -15.84 -5.86 6.54
C THR A 17 -17.17 -6.23 7.19
N ALA A 18 -17.49 -5.66 8.35
CA ALA A 18 -18.77 -5.88 9.02
C ALA A 18 -19.95 -5.34 8.18
N ALA A 19 -19.75 -4.21 7.50
CA ALA A 19 -20.77 -3.65 6.62
C ALA A 19 -20.93 -4.44 5.31
N ARG A 20 -19.85 -4.98 4.74
CA ARG A 20 -19.84 -5.56 3.39
C ARG A 20 -18.92 -6.78 3.22
N PRO A 21 -19.11 -7.87 3.99
CA PRO A 21 -18.14 -8.96 4.07
C PRO A 21 -17.91 -9.68 2.74
N TYR A 22 -18.96 -9.75 1.90
CA TYR A 22 -18.94 -10.44 0.61
C TYR A 22 -18.74 -9.51 -0.60
N ALA A 23 -18.66 -8.19 -0.38
CA ALA A 23 -18.33 -7.28 -1.47
C ALA A 23 -16.84 -7.40 -1.82
N GLU A 24 -16.53 -7.19 -3.10
CA GLU A 24 -15.14 -7.18 -3.58
C GLU A 24 -14.34 -6.05 -2.94
N ALA A 25 -13.17 -6.39 -2.42
CA ALA A 25 -12.21 -5.46 -1.84
C ALA A 25 -10.99 -5.28 -2.72
N LEU A 26 -10.51 -6.36 -3.35
CA LEU A 26 -9.26 -6.33 -4.11
C LEU A 26 -9.35 -7.24 -5.35
N VAL A 27 -8.84 -6.75 -6.47
CA VAL A 27 -8.62 -7.50 -7.72
C VAL A 27 -7.17 -7.35 -8.16
N PHE A 28 -6.50 -8.47 -8.45
CA PHE A 28 -5.11 -8.49 -8.92
C PHE A 28 -4.83 -9.77 -9.73
N ARG A 29 -4.40 -9.65 -10.99
CA ARG A 29 -4.00 -10.79 -11.85
C ARG A 29 -4.97 -12.00 -11.82
N GLY A 30 -6.27 -11.73 -11.93
CA GLY A 30 -7.32 -12.76 -11.93
C GLY A 30 -7.75 -13.22 -10.53
N GLU A 31 -7.02 -12.87 -9.47
CA GLU A 31 -7.48 -13.04 -8.10
C GLU A 31 -8.51 -11.98 -7.73
N ARG A 32 -9.56 -12.41 -7.02
CA ARG A 32 -10.64 -11.57 -6.51
C ARG A 32 -10.87 -11.88 -5.04
N TRP A 33 -10.67 -10.89 -4.18
CA TRP A 33 -10.86 -11.03 -2.75
C TRP A 33 -12.02 -10.17 -2.28
N THR A 34 -12.86 -10.74 -1.41
CA THR A 34 -13.85 -9.96 -0.67
C THR A 34 -13.21 -9.24 0.52
N TRP A 35 -13.95 -8.33 1.15
CA TRP A 35 -13.50 -7.70 2.40
C TRP A 35 -13.22 -8.73 3.50
N ALA A 36 -14.06 -9.76 3.65
CA ALA A 36 -13.80 -10.84 4.60
C ALA A 36 -12.52 -11.63 4.27
N ALA A 37 -12.24 -11.85 2.98
CA ALA A 37 -11.02 -12.55 2.56
C ALA A 37 -9.76 -11.71 2.78
N LEU A 38 -9.84 -10.39 2.62
CA LEU A 38 -8.76 -9.45 2.95
C LEU A 38 -8.52 -9.39 4.46
N GLN A 39 -9.58 -9.31 5.26
CA GLN A 39 -9.51 -9.32 6.72
C GLN A 39 -8.84 -10.60 7.23
N ALA A 40 -9.27 -11.77 6.78
CA ALA A 40 -8.69 -13.05 7.19
C ALA A 40 -7.19 -13.15 6.88
N ARG A 41 -6.75 -12.64 5.72
CA ARG A 41 -5.32 -12.57 5.37
C ARG A 41 -4.55 -11.61 6.25
N ALA A 42 -5.12 -10.45 6.56
CA ALA A 42 -4.51 -9.48 7.47
C ALA A 42 -4.39 -10.04 8.89
N ASP A 43 -5.40 -10.76 9.39
CA ASP A 43 -5.39 -11.43 10.70
C ASP A 43 -4.34 -12.54 10.76
N ALA A 44 -4.25 -13.38 9.72
CA ALA A 44 -3.24 -14.43 9.63
C ALA A 44 -1.81 -13.86 9.64
N LEU A 45 -1.56 -12.83 8.82
CA LEU A 45 -0.25 -12.17 8.80
C LEU A 45 0.04 -11.44 10.12
N ALA A 46 -0.94 -10.79 10.74
CA ALA A 46 -0.77 -10.14 12.04
C ALA A 46 -0.34 -11.13 13.14
N ARG A 47 -0.97 -12.31 13.19
CA ARG A 47 -0.59 -13.39 14.11
C ARG A 47 0.81 -13.93 13.82
N ALA A 48 1.18 -14.07 12.56
CA ALA A 48 2.53 -14.49 12.18
C ALA A 48 3.58 -13.44 12.57
N LEU A 49 3.31 -12.14 12.36
CA LEU A 49 4.19 -11.05 12.81
C LEU A 49 4.36 -11.08 14.35
N LEU A 50 3.27 -11.26 15.11
CA LEU A 50 3.35 -11.42 16.57
C LEU A 50 4.24 -12.60 16.98
N ALA A 51 4.18 -13.72 16.25
CA ALA A 51 5.01 -14.91 16.48
C ALA A 51 6.51 -14.67 16.19
N THR A 52 6.84 -13.77 15.25
CA THR A 52 8.23 -13.31 15.06
C THR A 52 8.72 -12.36 16.16
N GLY A 53 7.82 -11.96 17.08
CA GLY A 53 8.12 -11.04 18.17
C GLY A 53 7.84 -9.58 17.86
N VAL A 54 7.19 -9.25 16.74
CA VAL A 54 6.75 -7.87 16.45
C VAL A 54 5.79 -7.41 17.53
N ARG A 55 5.97 -6.18 18.01
CA ARG A 55 5.09 -5.52 18.99
C ARG A 55 4.65 -4.14 18.50
N ARG A 56 3.69 -3.53 19.21
CA ARG A 56 3.28 -2.14 18.97
C ARG A 56 4.50 -1.22 18.99
N GLY A 57 4.66 -0.39 17.96
CA GLY A 57 5.82 0.50 17.76
C GLY A 57 7.00 -0.12 16.99
N ASP A 58 7.02 -1.43 16.77
CA ASP A 58 8.01 -2.05 15.89
C ASP A 58 7.73 -1.68 14.43
N ARG A 59 8.78 -1.68 13.60
CA ARG A 59 8.69 -1.33 12.18
C ARG A 59 8.65 -2.60 11.32
N VAL A 60 7.73 -2.65 10.37
CA VAL A 60 7.63 -3.67 9.33
C VAL A 60 7.95 -3.02 7.98
N ALA A 61 9.16 -3.25 7.48
CA ALA A 61 9.59 -2.72 6.20
C ALA A 61 8.98 -3.50 5.03
N VAL A 62 8.56 -2.77 4.00
CA VAL A 62 7.93 -3.33 2.80
C VAL A 62 8.66 -2.81 1.56
N LEU A 63 9.42 -3.71 0.93
CA LEU A 63 10.10 -3.51 -0.35
C LEU A 63 9.41 -4.39 -1.40
N LEU A 64 8.19 -4.00 -1.76
CA LEU A 64 7.35 -4.72 -2.72
C LEU A 64 6.87 -3.77 -3.82
N PRO A 65 6.67 -4.26 -5.06
CA PRO A 65 5.82 -3.57 -6.03
C PRO A 65 4.36 -3.60 -5.58
N ASN A 66 3.44 -3.10 -6.42
CA ASN A 66 2.02 -3.10 -6.10
C ASN A 66 1.44 -4.52 -6.16
N ARG A 67 1.60 -5.29 -5.09
CA ARG A 67 1.01 -6.62 -4.93
C ARG A 67 0.09 -6.67 -3.72
N PRO A 68 -0.87 -7.62 -3.67
CA PRO A 68 -1.81 -7.72 -2.56
C PRO A 68 -1.13 -7.82 -1.19
N GLU A 69 0.04 -8.44 -1.11
CA GLU A 69 0.85 -8.60 0.10
C GLU A 69 1.26 -7.25 0.70
N TRP A 70 1.44 -6.20 -0.11
CA TRP A 70 1.71 -4.85 0.40
C TRP A 70 0.53 -4.35 1.24
N ILE A 71 -0.69 -4.48 0.71
CA ILE A 71 -1.94 -4.04 1.37
C ILE A 71 -2.23 -4.91 2.60
N VAL A 72 -2.05 -6.23 2.48
CA VAL A 72 -2.20 -7.17 3.62
C VAL A 72 -1.20 -6.84 4.72
N THR A 73 0.05 -6.55 4.39
CA THR A 73 1.08 -6.15 5.36
C THR A 73 0.71 -4.85 6.06
N ALA A 74 0.16 -3.87 5.32
CA ALA A 74 -0.25 -2.61 5.92
C ALA A 74 -1.38 -2.75 6.93
N PHE A 75 -2.41 -3.55 6.61
CA PHE A 75 -3.47 -3.84 7.56
C PHE A 75 -3.01 -4.73 8.72
N ALA A 76 -2.19 -5.75 8.45
CA ALA A 76 -1.66 -6.63 9.49
C ALA A 76 -0.80 -5.87 10.52
N ALA A 77 0.10 -5.01 10.05
CA ALA A 77 0.92 -4.16 10.92
C ALA A 77 0.03 -3.19 11.72
N GLY A 78 -0.89 -2.50 11.05
CA GLY A 78 -1.80 -1.56 11.70
C GLY A 78 -2.73 -2.21 12.74
N ARG A 79 -3.07 -3.50 12.59
CA ARG A 79 -3.86 -4.26 13.55
C ARG A 79 -3.12 -4.57 14.85
N ILE A 80 -1.79 -4.61 14.83
CA ILE A 80 -0.97 -4.88 16.03
C ILE A 80 -0.20 -3.64 16.50
N GLY A 81 -0.52 -2.48 15.93
CA GLY A 81 0.14 -1.20 16.23
C GLY A 81 1.60 -1.12 15.75
N ALA A 82 1.99 -1.97 14.81
CA ALA A 82 3.28 -1.89 14.14
C ALA A 82 3.22 -0.88 12.99
N ILE A 83 4.38 -0.34 12.64
CA ILE A 83 4.53 0.78 11.71
C ILE A 83 5.04 0.24 10.38
N VAL A 84 4.29 0.44 9.30
CA VAL A 84 4.76 0.08 7.96
C VAL A 84 5.87 1.03 7.54
N VAL A 85 6.98 0.53 7.01
CA VAL A 85 8.02 1.36 6.38
C VAL A 85 8.00 1.10 4.89
N GLY A 86 7.47 2.04 4.11
CA GLY A 86 7.44 1.94 2.65
C GLY A 86 8.81 2.19 2.06
N ILE A 87 9.42 1.16 1.46
CA ILE A 87 10.72 1.27 0.79
C ILE A 87 10.49 1.28 -0.73
N SER A 88 11.16 2.22 -1.40
CA SER A 88 11.09 2.36 -2.85
C SER A 88 11.67 1.15 -3.57
N THR A 89 10.93 0.59 -4.53
CA THR A 89 11.46 -0.42 -5.47
C THR A 89 12.45 0.18 -6.48
N PHE A 90 12.70 1.48 -6.41
CA PHE A 90 13.76 2.14 -7.17
C PHE A 90 15.09 2.24 -6.39
N SER A 91 15.10 1.93 -5.09
CA SER A 91 16.28 2.05 -4.25
C SER A 91 17.43 1.16 -4.73
N THR A 92 18.62 1.73 -4.76
CA THR A 92 19.88 0.99 -4.89
C THR A 92 20.19 0.20 -3.61
N ALA A 93 21.10 -0.77 -3.68
CA ALA A 93 21.53 -1.53 -2.48
C ALA A 93 22.06 -0.63 -1.36
N ARG A 94 22.79 0.44 -1.71
CA ARG A 94 23.29 1.44 -0.76
C ARG A 94 22.17 2.23 -0.08
N GLU A 95 21.17 2.68 -0.85
CA GLU A 95 20.02 3.40 -0.31
C GLU A 95 19.16 2.47 0.56
N LEU A 96 18.97 1.22 0.13
CA LEU A 96 18.29 0.19 0.91
C LEU A 96 19.01 -0.05 2.24
N ALA A 97 20.32 -0.27 2.23
CA ALA A 97 21.11 -0.46 3.46
C ALA A 97 20.97 0.72 4.42
N TRP A 98 21.03 1.95 3.91
CA TRP A 98 20.81 3.16 4.70
C TRP A 98 19.39 3.22 5.28
N THR A 99 18.36 2.92 4.48
CA THR A 99 16.98 2.92 4.95
C THR A 99 16.74 1.87 6.02
N LEU A 100 17.32 0.68 5.89
CA LEU A 100 17.19 -0.38 6.89
C LEU A 100 17.91 -0.02 8.20
N ASP A 101 19.10 0.57 8.13
CA ASP A 101 19.84 1.07 9.30
C ASP A 101 19.09 2.22 10.01
N HIS A 102 18.52 3.14 9.24
CA HIS A 102 17.79 4.29 9.78
C HIS A 102 16.42 3.90 10.36
N ALA A 103 15.63 3.09 9.65
CA ALA A 103 14.30 2.67 10.08
C ALA A 103 14.33 1.57 11.16
N ARG A 104 15.42 0.79 11.21
CA ARG A 104 15.61 -0.36 12.11
C ARG A 104 14.40 -1.30 12.12
N PRO A 105 13.94 -1.84 10.98
CA PRO A 105 12.76 -2.69 10.96
C PRO A 105 13.00 -4.00 11.71
N SER A 106 11.95 -4.51 12.34
CA SER A 106 11.94 -5.85 12.94
C SER A 106 11.65 -6.95 11.93
N VAL A 107 10.94 -6.61 10.86
CA VAL A 107 10.62 -7.51 9.74
C VAL A 107 10.80 -6.75 8.43
N LEU A 108 11.38 -7.41 7.42
CA LEU A 108 11.42 -6.92 6.04
C LEU A 108 10.63 -7.88 5.15
N VAL A 109 9.63 -7.37 4.44
CA VAL A 109 8.89 -8.10 3.40
C VAL A 109 9.36 -7.62 2.03
N THR A 110 9.76 -8.54 1.15
CA THR A 110 10.32 -8.22 -0.17
C THR A 110 9.95 -9.25 -1.25
N VAL A 111 10.34 -8.96 -2.49
CA VAL A 111 10.26 -9.84 -3.67
C VAL A 111 11.66 -10.30 -4.07
N GLU A 112 11.75 -11.39 -4.81
CA GLU A 112 13.01 -11.87 -5.38
C GLU A 112 13.50 -10.91 -6.47
N THR A 113 12.66 -10.67 -7.47
CA THR A 113 12.96 -9.80 -8.61
C THR A 113 11.77 -8.93 -8.97
N PHE A 114 12.04 -7.71 -9.46
CA PHE A 114 11.02 -6.85 -10.05
C PHE A 114 11.66 -5.91 -11.08
N ARG A 115 11.04 -5.82 -12.27
CA ARG A 115 11.52 -5.04 -13.43
C ARG A 115 13.02 -5.29 -13.72
N GLY A 116 13.41 -6.56 -13.79
CA GLY A 116 14.77 -7.00 -14.11
C GLY A 116 15.83 -6.75 -13.03
N ARG A 117 15.43 -6.30 -11.84
CA ARG A 117 16.33 -6.06 -10.70
C ARG A 117 16.06 -7.08 -9.59
N SER A 118 17.11 -7.73 -9.11
CA SER A 118 17.01 -8.59 -7.93
C SER A 118 17.00 -7.74 -6.67
N HIS A 119 15.85 -7.72 -5.99
CA HIS A 119 15.69 -7.01 -4.73
C HIS A 119 16.27 -7.83 -3.59
N LEU A 120 16.12 -9.15 -3.64
CA LEU A 120 16.71 -10.04 -2.65
C LEU A 120 18.24 -10.05 -2.70
N ALA A 121 18.86 -9.96 -3.88
CA ALA A 121 20.32 -9.80 -3.96
C ALA A 121 20.77 -8.48 -3.31
N ALA A 122 20.03 -7.39 -3.52
CA ALA A 122 20.32 -6.11 -2.85
C ALA A 122 20.16 -6.21 -1.32
N VAL A 123 19.21 -7.01 -0.83
CA VAL A 123 19.07 -7.30 0.61
C VAL A 123 20.27 -8.09 1.14
N HIS A 124 20.73 -9.13 0.43
CA HIS A 124 21.94 -9.87 0.81
C HIS A 124 23.21 -9.02 0.74
N GLU A 125 23.32 -8.08 -0.21
CA GLU A 125 24.42 -7.11 -0.24
C GLU A 125 24.37 -6.16 0.97
N ALA A 126 23.16 -5.69 1.32
CA ALA A 126 22.94 -4.83 2.48
C ALA A 126 23.14 -5.55 3.82
N ILE A 127 22.90 -6.87 3.87
CA ILE A 127 23.00 -7.72 5.07
C ILE A 127 23.67 -9.05 4.71
N PRO A 128 25.00 -9.08 4.54
CA PRO A 128 25.73 -10.28 4.10
C PRO A 128 25.57 -11.48 5.05
N GLU A 129 25.35 -11.23 6.34
CA GLU A 129 25.16 -12.26 7.36
C GLU A 129 23.88 -13.08 7.14
N LEU A 130 22.91 -12.53 6.41
CA LEU A 130 21.64 -13.20 6.09
C LEU A 130 21.87 -14.51 5.34
N ALA A 131 22.83 -14.57 4.42
CA ALA A 131 23.12 -15.75 3.62
C ALA A 131 23.68 -16.94 4.45
N ARG A 132 24.07 -16.71 5.71
CA ARG A 132 24.59 -17.74 6.61
C ARG A 132 23.65 -18.05 7.77
N ALA A 133 22.56 -17.30 7.91
CA ALA A 133 21.58 -17.47 8.97
C ALA A 133 20.50 -18.45 8.55
N ALA A 134 19.92 -19.17 9.51
CA ALA A 134 18.61 -19.78 9.31
C ALA A 134 17.53 -18.69 9.36
N PRO A 135 16.38 -18.86 8.67
CA PRO A 135 15.25 -17.94 8.80
C PRO A 135 14.87 -17.70 10.26
N GLY A 136 14.82 -16.43 10.69
CA GLY A 136 14.53 -16.05 12.08
C GLY A 136 15.73 -16.01 13.03
N ALA A 137 16.90 -16.46 12.58
CA ALA A 137 18.12 -16.56 13.39
C ALA A 137 19.17 -15.49 13.05
N LEU A 138 18.82 -14.48 12.24
CA LEU A 138 19.73 -13.40 11.88
C LEU A 138 20.28 -12.69 13.13
N ARG A 139 21.57 -12.40 13.10
CA ARG A 139 22.27 -11.52 14.02
C ARG A 139 23.12 -10.58 13.17
N SER A 140 22.89 -9.29 13.27
CA SER A 140 23.57 -8.27 12.49
C SER A 140 23.79 -7.03 13.34
N ASP A 141 25.01 -6.47 13.33
CA ASP A 141 25.31 -5.22 14.03
C ASP A 141 24.66 -4.01 13.37
N ARG A 142 24.51 -4.03 12.03
CA ARG A 142 23.85 -2.95 11.26
C ARG A 142 22.35 -2.88 11.52
N VAL A 143 21.66 -4.01 11.45
CA VAL A 143 20.20 -4.13 11.67
C VAL A 143 19.89 -5.04 12.86
N PRO A 144 20.25 -4.64 14.11
CA PRO A 144 20.16 -5.51 15.27
C PRO A 144 18.71 -5.87 15.66
N GLU A 145 17.74 -5.07 15.21
CA GLU A 145 16.32 -5.29 15.45
C GLU A 145 15.67 -6.22 14.44
N LEU A 146 16.31 -6.50 13.29
CA LEU A 146 15.73 -7.30 12.21
C LEU A 146 15.70 -8.79 12.57
N ARG A 147 14.49 -9.30 12.81
CA ARG A 147 14.23 -10.67 13.24
C ARG A 147 13.86 -11.58 12.07
N ALA A 148 13.24 -11.03 11.01
CA ALA A 148 12.83 -11.81 9.86
C ALA A 148 12.96 -11.03 8.55
N VAL A 149 13.46 -11.71 7.52
CA VAL A 149 13.32 -11.30 6.11
C VAL A 149 12.37 -12.28 5.44
N VAL A 150 11.42 -11.78 4.67
CA VAL A 150 10.34 -12.54 4.06
C VAL A 150 10.34 -12.25 2.56
N CYS A 151 10.44 -13.29 1.75
CA CYS A 151 10.21 -13.21 0.31
C CYS A 151 8.79 -13.69 0.01
N VAL A 152 8.04 -12.92 -0.78
CA VAL A 152 6.67 -13.28 -1.20
C VAL A 152 6.63 -14.24 -2.39
N ASP A 153 7.75 -14.46 -3.06
CA ASP A 153 7.86 -15.42 -4.15
C ASP A 153 8.13 -16.85 -3.63
N GLU A 154 7.92 -17.86 -4.47
CA GLU A 154 7.85 -19.27 -4.04
C GLU A 154 9.21 -19.92 -3.74
N HIS A 155 10.30 -19.34 -4.26
CA HIS A 155 11.65 -19.88 -4.13
C HIS A 155 12.19 -19.76 -2.70
N ARG A 156 12.94 -20.77 -2.28
CA ARG A 156 13.64 -20.76 -0.97
C ARG A 156 14.98 -20.05 -1.12
N HIS A 157 15.30 -19.21 -0.14
CA HIS A 157 16.57 -18.51 -0.05
C HIS A 157 17.13 -18.57 1.37
N ASP A 158 18.46 -18.58 1.50
CA ASP A 158 19.13 -18.68 2.81
C ASP A 158 18.79 -17.49 3.71
N GLY A 159 18.47 -17.77 4.98
CA GLY A 159 18.09 -16.76 5.96
C GLY A 159 16.72 -16.11 5.76
N VAL A 160 15.99 -16.46 4.71
CA VAL A 160 14.76 -15.80 4.29
C VAL A 160 13.56 -16.73 4.44
N TYR A 161 12.49 -16.26 5.08
CA TYR A 161 11.21 -16.95 5.09
C TYR A 161 10.54 -16.82 3.72
N ARG A 162 9.96 -17.90 3.22
CA ARG A 162 8.84 -17.76 2.26
C ARG A 162 7.63 -17.23 3.01
N LEU A 163 6.76 -16.49 2.34
CA LEU A 163 5.54 -15.96 2.96
C LEU A 163 4.70 -17.05 3.62
N ASP A 164 4.49 -18.19 2.95
CA ASP A 164 3.74 -19.33 3.51
C ASP A 164 4.39 -19.93 4.76
N ASP A 165 5.72 -20.01 4.78
CA ASP A 165 6.46 -20.54 5.93
C ASP A 165 6.30 -19.59 7.14
N LEU A 166 6.28 -18.27 6.91
CA LEU A 166 5.96 -17.28 7.95
C LEU A 166 4.50 -17.39 8.39
N LEU A 167 3.55 -17.47 7.46
CA LEU A 167 2.12 -17.59 7.76
C LEU A 167 1.82 -18.84 8.59
N GLY A 168 2.54 -19.95 8.38
CA GLY A 168 2.45 -21.14 9.22
C GLY A 168 2.71 -20.87 10.71
N ARG A 169 3.52 -19.85 11.02
CA ARG A 169 3.80 -19.42 12.40
C ARG A 169 2.63 -18.70 13.06
N ALA A 170 1.58 -18.33 12.32
CA ALA A 170 0.36 -17.79 12.91
C ALA A 170 -0.25 -18.73 13.96
N ALA A 171 -0.05 -20.05 13.83
CA ALA A 171 -0.46 -21.05 14.81
C ALA A 171 0.24 -20.93 16.17
N GLU A 172 1.40 -20.26 16.24
CA GLU A 172 2.14 -20.00 17.49
C GLU A 172 1.49 -18.86 18.32
N THR A 173 0.61 -18.06 17.72
CA THR A 173 -0.10 -16.96 18.36
C THR A 173 -1.59 -17.26 18.43
N THR A 174 -2.27 -16.93 19.54
CA THR A 174 -3.72 -17.14 19.69
C THR A 174 -4.53 -15.96 19.14
N GLU A 175 -5.81 -16.19 18.81
CA GLU A 175 -6.74 -15.09 18.46
C GLU A 175 -6.93 -14.11 19.62
N THR A 176 -6.90 -14.58 20.86
CA THR A 176 -6.95 -13.71 22.05
C THR A 176 -5.75 -12.76 22.11
N ALA A 177 -4.55 -13.22 21.73
CA ALA A 177 -3.37 -12.38 21.69
C ALA A 177 -3.47 -11.32 20.57
N LEU A 178 -4.01 -11.67 19.40
CA LEU A 178 -4.29 -10.71 18.34
C LEU A 178 -5.31 -9.65 18.80
N ALA A 179 -6.42 -10.09 19.39
CA ALA A 179 -7.46 -9.20 19.91
C ALA A 179 -6.91 -8.24 20.98
N ALA A 180 -6.06 -8.74 21.88
CA ALA A 180 -5.40 -7.92 22.89
C ALA A 180 -4.46 -6.87 22.26
N ALA A 181 -3.59 -7.28 21.33
CA ALA A 181 -2.70 -6.38 20.61
C ALA A 181 -3.47 -5.28 19.87
N ARG A 182 -4.56 -5.67 19.19
CA ARG A 182 -5.44 -4.74 18.49
C ARG A 182 -6.11 -3.73 19.41
N SER A 183 -6.64 -4.18 20.54
CA SER A 183 -7.30 -3.29 21.51
C SER A 183 -6.36 -2.24 22.13
N ALA A 184 -5.04 -2.49 22.07
CA ALA A 184 -4.02 -1.57 22.58
C ALA A 184 -3.60 -0.48 21.55
N VAL A 185 -4.06 -0.57 20.29
CA VAL A 185 -3.72 0.40 19.25
C VAL A 185 -4.53 1.68 19.46
N SER A 186 -3.82 2.81 19.49
CA SER A 186 -4.38 4.15 19.63
C SER A 186 -4.48 4.82 18.27
N PRO A 187 -5.48 5.69 18.03
CA PRO A 187 -5.55 6.53 16.83
C PRO A 187 -4.32 7.43 16.61
N GLU A 188 -3.59 7.76 17.69
CA GLU A 188 -2.38 8.59 17.63
C GLU A 188 -1.11 7.78 17.40
N ASP A 189 -1.20 6.45 17.36
CA ASP A 189 -0.06 5.62 17.01
C ASP A 189 0.32 5.83 15.54
N LEU A 190 1.62 5.76 15.31
CA LEU A 190 2.16 5.77 13.96
C LEU A 190 1.74 4.50 13.23
N CYS A 191 1.32 4.64 11.98
CA CYS A 191 0.96 3.52 11.12
C CYS A 191 1.87 3.39 9.90
N SER A 192 2.57 4.46 9.52
CA SER A 192 3.45 4.46 8.34
C SER A 192 4.65 5.38 8.52
N ILE A 193 5.78 4.97 7.93
CA ILE A 193 6.95 5.78 7.66
C ILE A 193 7.20 5.73 6.15
N LEU A 194 7.17 6.89 5.50
CA LEU A 194 7.42 7.03 4.07
C LEU A 194 8.66 7.91 3.85
N TYR A 195 9.58 7.45 3.01
CA TYR A 195 10.79 8.21 2.72
C TYR A 195 10.59 9.18 1.57
N THR A 196 10.97 10.44 1.80
CA THR A 196 11.01 11.48 0.76
C THR A 196 12.44 11.83 0.42
N SER A 197 12.70 12.23 -0.83
CA SER A 197 14.04 12.58 -1.31
C SER A 197 14.64 13.79 -0.57
N GLY A 198 13.81 14.68 -0.01
CA GLY A 198 14.24 15.83 0.79
C GLY A 198 15.11 16.84 0.03
N SER A 199 15.13 18.09 0.48
CA SER A 199 15.97 19.15 -0.11
C SER A 199 17.47 19.06 0.25
N THR A 200 17.87 18.06 1.04
CA THR A 200 19.15 18.00 1.78
C THR A 200 20.01 16.75 1.51
N ALA A 201 19.88 16.12 0.35
CA ALA A 201 20.62 14.93 -0.12
C ALA A 201 20.39 13.61 0.66
N THR A 202 20.14 13.63 1.97
CA THR A 202 19.72 12.43 2.73
C THR A 202 18.20 12.33 2.81
N PRO A 203 17.59 11.17 2.47
CA PRO A 203 16.15 10.97 2.56
C PRO A 203 15.62 11.21 3.99
N LYS A 204 14.36 11.64 4.11
CA LYS A 204 13.71 11.85 5.41
C LYS A 204 12.55 10.87 5.58
N GLY A 205 12.52 10.17 6.72
CA GLY A 205 11.40 9.30 7.08
C GLY A 205 10.26 10.13 7.66
N VAL A 206 9.17 10.29 6.90
CA VAL A 206 7.97 11.00 7.35
C VAL A 206 7.04 10.03 8.05
N THR A 207 6.72 10.31 9.30
CA THR A 207 5.84 9.49 10.14
C THR A 207 4.38 9.93 10.01
N LEU A 208 3.47 8.98 9.79
CA LEU A 208 2.03 9.22 9.69
C LEU A 208 1.30 8.44 10.78
N ALA A 209 0.37 9.10 11.47
CA ALA A 209 -0.52 8.48 12.46
C ALA A 209 -1.80 7.93 11.82
N HIS A 210 -2.39 6.92 12.47
CA HIS A 210 -3.61 6.29 12.00
C HIS A 210 -4.76 7.27 11.74
N ARG A 211 -5.08 8.12 12.72
CA ARG A 211 -6.21 9.06 12.64
C ARG A 211 -6.09 9.95 11.40
N GLY A 212 -4.94 10.57 11.20
CA GLY A 212 -4.72 11.52 10.12
C GLY A 212 -4.85 10.87 8.74
N VAL A 213 -4.33 9.65 8.57
CA VAL A 213 -4.46 8.89 7.30
C VAL A 213 -5.94 8.62 6.98
N ILE A 214 -6.73 8.24 7.99
CA ILE A 214 -8.15 7.89 7.80
C ILE A 214 -9.00 9.15 7.57
N GLU A 215 -8.81 10.18 8.40
CA GLU A 215 -9.56 11.44 8.28
C GLU A 215 -9.28 12.14 6.95
N ASN A 216 -8.01 12.20 6.54
CA ASN A 216 -7.63 12.79 5.26
C ASN A 216 -8.16 11.95 4.09
N GLY A 217 -8.02 10.61 4.15
CA GLY A 217 -8.56 9.72 3.13
C GLY A 217 -10.07 9.86 2.95
N PHE A 218 -10.82 9.95 4.05
CA PHE A 218 -12.27 10.19 4.00
C PHE A 218 -12.59 11.55 3.36
N ALA A 219 -11.94 12.63 3.81
CA ALA A 219 -12.17 13.97 3.27
C ALA A 219 -11.83 14.07 1.77
N ILE A 220 -10.75 13.42 1.32
CA ILE A 220 -10.35 13.31 -0.08
C ILE A 220 -11.42 12.55 -0.89
N GLY A 221 -11.96 11.45 -0.36
CA GLY A 221 -12.99 10.68 -1.04
C GLY A 221 -14.33 11.40 -1.13
N GLU A 222 -14.69 12.23 -0.14
CA GLU A 222 -15.89 13.06 -0.20
C GLU A 222 -15.83 14.08 -1.34
N ARG A 223 -14.65 14.67 -1.63
CA ARG A 223 -14.46 15.58 -2.78
C ARG A 223 -14.67 14.90 -4.12
N GLN A 224 -14.38 13.60 -4.21
CA GLN A 224 -14.61 12.76 -5.39
C GLN A 224 -16.01 12.12 -5.43
N ARG A 225 -16.82 12.32 -4.39
CA ARG A 225 -18.11 11.63 -4.19
C ARG A 225 -17.95 10.10 -4.21
N LEU A 226 -16.91 9.57 -3.57
CA LEU A 226 -16.68 8.12 -3.52
C LEU A 226 -17.82 7.40 -2.79
N GLY A 227 -18.01 6.14 -3.15
CA GLY A 227 -18.99 5.26 -2.54
C GLY A 227 -18.67 3.78 -2.72
N PRO A 228 -19.49 2.91 -2.10
CA PRO A 228 -19.25 1.46 -2.08
C PRO A 228 -19.31 0.78 -3.45
N ALA A 229 -19.87 1.43 -4.47
CA ALA A 229 -19.91 0.90 -5.82
C ALA A 229 -18.62 1.21 -6.62
N ASP A 230 -17.76 2.09 -6.10
CA ASP A 230 -16.59 2.54 -6.83
C ASP A 230 -15.47 1.50 -6.87
N ARG A 231 -14.73 1.56 -7.96
CA ARG A 231 -13.58 0.69 -8.24
C ARG A 231 -12.39 1.57 -8.58
N LEU A 232 -11.44 1.63 -7.66
CA LEU A 232 -10.20 2.38 -7.78
C LEU A 232 -9.20 1.59 -8.61
N TRP A 233 -8.76 2.17 -9.73
CA TRP A 233 -7.55 1.68 -10.39
C TRP A 233 -6.32 2.23 -9.68
N LEU A 234 -5.46 1.32 -9.20
CA LEU A 234 -4.29 1.65 -8.40
C LEU A 234 -3.02 1.11 -9.07
N ALA A 235 -2.39 1.97 -9.88
CA ALA A 235 -1.09 1.70 -10.52
C ALA A 235 0.04 2.59 -9.98
N VAL A 236 -0.29 3.67 -9.26
CA VAL A 236 0.71 4.49 -8.57
C VAL A 236 1.35 3.69 -7.43
N PRO A 237 2.68 3.78 -7.22
CA PRO A 237 3.36 2.96 -6.23
C PRO A 237 2.82 3.13 -4.81
N LEU A 238 2.58 2.01 -4.13
CA LEU A 238 2.12 1.98 -2.74
C LEU A 238 3.20 2.45 -1.73
N PHE A 239 4.48 2.46 -2.07
CA PHE A 239 5.51 3.06 -1.20
C PHE A 239 5.55 4.59 -1.24
N TRP A 240 4.68 5.24 -2.03
CA TRP A 240 4.48 6.69 -2.03
C TRP A 240 3.17 7.08 -1.36
N SER A 241 3.16 8.27 -0.76
CA SER A 241 1.99 8.81 -0.06
C SER A 241 0.75 8.90 -0.95
N PHE A 242 0.91 9.21 -2.24
CA PHE A 242 -0.21 9.24 -3.17
C PHE A 242 -0.93 7.89 -3.30
N GLY A 243 -0.19 6.77 -3.24
CA GLY A 243 -0.74 5.42 -3.20
C GLY A 243 -1.24 5.02 -1.81
N SER A 244 -0.35 4.94 -0.82
CA SER A 244 -0.66 4.36 0.49
C SER A 244 -1.42 5.27 1.45
N ALA A 245 -1.21 6.58 1.39
CA ALA A 245 -1.78 7.55 2.34
C ALA A 245 -2.96 8.33 1.74
N ASN A 246 -3.20 8.26 0.42
CA ASN A 246 -4.34 8.91 -0.23
C ASN A 246 -5.24 7.91 -0.93
N ALA A 247 -4.77 7.23 -2.00
CA ALA A 247 -5.62 6.35 -2.80
C ALA A 247 -6.25 5.21 -1.97
N LEU A 248 -5.40 4.48 -1.23
CA LEU A 248 -5.83 3.35 -0.41
C LEU A 248 -6.82 3.75 0.69
N PRO A 249 -6.53 4.69 1.60
CA PRO A 249 -7.50 5.07 2.63
C PRO A 249 -8.75 5.70 2.04
N ALA A 250 -8.66 6.50 0.96
CA ALA A 250 -9.85 7.10 0.35
C ALA A 250 -10.85 6.07 -0.15
N ILE A 251 -10.41 5.01 -0.85
CA ILE A 251 -11.35 3.97 -1.31
C ILE A 251 -11.84 3.09 -0.16
N VAL A 252 -10.97 2.77 0.80
CA VAL A 252 -11.31 1.90 1.95
C VAL A 252 -12.35 2.58 2.84
N THR A 253 -12.21 3.88 3.15
CA THR A 253 -13.21 4.59 3.98
C THR A 253 -14.60 4.66 3.36
N HIS A 254 -14.71 4.42 2.05
CA HIS A 254 -15.97 4.40 1.31
C HIS A 254 -16.41 2.96 0.95
N GLY A 255 -15.64 1.95 1.33
CA GLY A 255 -15.94 0.54 1.12
C GLY A 255 -15.98 0.11 -0.35
N GLY A 256 -15.28 0.83 -1.23
CA GLY A 256 -15.12 0.49 -2.65
C GLY A 256 -14.01 -0.54 -2.90
N ALA A 257 -13.85 -1.00 -4.14
CA ALA A 257 -12.87 -2.03 -4.50
C ALA A 257 -11.56 -1.43 -5.01
N ILE A 258 -10.46 -2.15 -4.80
CA ILE A 258 -9.12 -1.83 -5.29
C ILE A 258 -8.80 -2.74 -6.48
N VAL A 259 -8.65 -2.17 -7.67
CA VAL A 259 -8.16 -2.85 -8.87
C VAL A 259 -6.68 -2.52 -9.00
N LEU A 260 -5.85 -3.47 -8.57
CA LEU A 260 -4.41 -3.26 -8.41
C LEU A 260 -3.66 -3.63 -9.68
N GLN A 261 -2.75 -2.75 -10.11
CA GLN A 261 -1.80 -3.02 -11.18
C GLN A 261 -0.39 -3.00 -10.61
N GLU A 262 0.41 -4.03 -10.88
CA GLU A 262 1.74 -4.22 -10.25
C GLU A 262 2.72 -3.09 -10.60
N ALA A 263 2.71 -2.70 -11.87
CA ALA A 263 3.48 -1.59 -12.38
C ALA A 263 2.71 -0.99 -13.56
N PHE A 264 2.75 0.34 -13.70
CA PHE A 264 2.07 0.97 -14.82
C PHE A 264 2.65 0.53 -16.16
N GLU A 265 1.82 -0.13 -16.96
CA GLU A 265 1.96 -0.33 -18.39
C GLU A 265 0.63 0.07 -19.07
N PRO A 266 0.63 0.93 -20.11
CA PRO A 266 -0.59 1.57 -20.62
C PRO A 266 -1.58 0.58 -21.25
N GLY A 267 -1.10 -0.46 -21.93
CA GLY A 267 -1.97 -1.48 -22.52
C GLY A 267 -2.70 -2.31 -21.45
N GLU A 268 -1.98 -2.73 -20.41
CA GLU A 268 -2.58 -3.42 -19.26
C GLU A 268 -3.53 -2.50 -18.49
N ALA A 269 -3.16 -1.22 -18.32
CA ALA A 269 -4.03 -0.23 -17.69
C ALA A 269 -5.36 -0.10 -18.45
N LEU A 270 -5.33 0.03 -19.78
CA LEU A 270 -6.54 0.08 -20.60
C LEU A 270 -7.42 -1.15 -20.43
N ALA A 271 -6.83 -2.35 -20.42
CA ALA A 271 -7.56 -3.59 -20.20
C ALA A 271 -8.21 -3.62 -18.80
N LEU A 272 -7.45 -3.33 -17.74
CA LEU A 272 -7.97 -3.30 -16.37
C LEU A 272 -9.07 -2.25 -16.17
N LEU A 273 -8.90 -1.05 -16.72
CA LEU A 273 -9.87 0.03 -16.59
C LEU A 273 -11.22 -0.36 -17.22
N GLU A 274 -11.20 -1.06 -18.35
CA GLU A 274 -12.40 -1.54 -19.04
C GLU A 274 -12.99 -2.81 -18.40
N ASP A 275 -12.19 -3.88 -18.31
CA ASP A 275 -12.63 -5.20 -17.86
C ASP A 275 -13.16 -5.16 -16.43
N GLU A 276 -12.48 -4.39 -15.57
CA GLU A 276 -12.88 -4.20 -14.18
C GLU A 276 -13.77 -2.99 -13.99
N ARG A 277 -14.18 -2.30 -15.07
CA ARG A 277 -15.11 -1.15 -15.04
C ARG A 277 -14.71 -0.13 -13.99
N CYS A 278 -13.43 0.25 -13.98
CA CYS A 278 -12.88 1.17 -12.98
C CYS A 278 -13.58 2.53 -13.07
N SER A 279 -14.02 3.07 -11.93
CA SER A 279 -14.73 4.34 -11.84
C SER A 279 -13.87 5.49 -11.31
N VAL A 280 -12.74 5.16 -10.68
CA VAL A 280 -11.87 6.12 -10.00
C VAL A 280 -10.45 6.00 -10.52
N TYR A 281 -9.93 7.10 -11.06
CA TYR A 281 -8.56 7.23 -11.55
C TYR A 281 -7.64 7.81 -10.48
N TYR A 282 -6.58 7.12 -10.06
CA TYR A 282 -5.46 7.73 -9.34
C TYR A 282 -4.20 7.55 -10.16
N GLY A 283 -3.79 8.60 -10.84
CA GLY A 283 -2.62 8.56 -11.70
C GLY A 283 -2.07 9.93 -12.00
N MET A 284 -0.90 9.94 -12.61
CA MET A 284 -0.17 11.16 -12.95
C MET A 284 -0.43 11.54 -14.42
N ALA A 285 -0.21 12.81 -14.79
CA ALA A 285 -0.44 13.29 -16.15
C ALA A 285 0.35 12.50 -17.22
N ASN A 286 1.57 12.03 -16.91
CA ASN A 286 2.33 11.18 -17.82
C ASN A 286 1.69 9.81 -18.06
N MET A 287 1.04 9.22 -17.06
CA MET A 287 0.30 7.96 -17.18
C MET A 287 -0.95 8.16 -18.05
N ALA A 288 -1.70 9.24 -17.81
CA ALA A 288 -2.84 9.61 -18.63
C ALA A 288 -2.44 9.84 -20.09
N ARG A 289 -1.34 10.55 -20.34
CA ARG A 289 -0.83 10.76 -21.71
C ARG A 289 -0.46 9.44 -22.39
N ALA A 290 0.23 8.53 -21.69
CA ALA A 290 0.54 7.22 -22.25
C ALA A 290 -0.71 6.39 -22.58
N ILE A 291 -1.79 6.51 -21.79
CA ILE A 291 -3.10 5.91 -22.10
C ILE A 291 -3.73 6.59 -23.32
N LEU A 292 -3.69 7.92 -23.39
CA LEU A 292 -4.25 8.73 -24.48
C LEU A 292 -3.63 8.38 -25.84
N GLU A 293 -2.32 8.18 -25.86
CA GLU A 293 -1.51 7.90 -27.06
C GLU A 293 -1.48 6.41 -27.44
N HIS A 294 -2.00 5.52 -26.60
CA HIS A 294 -1.93 4.08 -26.84
C HIS A 294 -2.79 3.65 -28.05
N PRO A 295 -2.28 2.82 -28.98
CA PRO A 295 -3.01 2.41 -30.19
C PRO A 295 -4.37 1.75 -29.92
N ASP A 296 -4.48 0.99 -28.83
CA ASP A 296 -5.71 0.27 -28.46
C ASP A 296 -6.75 1.14 -27.73
N ARG A 297 -6.47 2.44 -27.53
CA ARG A 297 -7.44 3.35 -26.91
C ARG A 297 -8.59 3.61 -27.89
N ALA A 298 -9.74 2.99 -27.63
CA ALA A 298 -10.99 3.33 -28.31
C ALA A 298 -11.87 4.25 -27.45
N ARG A 299 -12.40 5.31 -28.06
CA ARG A 299 -13.36 6.22 -27.42
C ARG A 299 -14.60 5.41 -27.00
N GLY A 300 -14.92 5.40 -25.71
CA GLY A 300 -16.09 4.70 -25.14
C GLY A 300 -15.77 3.46 -24.30
N ARG A 301 -14.56 2.88 -24.40
CA ARG A 301 -14.15 1.71 -23.59
C ARG A 301 -14.08 1.99 -22.09
N LEU A 302 -13.88 3.26 -21.71
CA LEU A 302 -13.71 3.69 -20.32
C LEU A 302 -14.98 4.32 -19.73
N ALA A 303 -16.17 3.89 -20.17
CA ALA A 303 -17.45 4.53 -19.80
C ALA A 303 -17.80 4.48 -18.31
N ALA A 304 -17.19 3.57 -17.53
CA ALA A 304 -17.38 3.50 -16.08
C ALA A 304 -16.58 4.58 -15.33
N MET A 305 -15.52 5.11 -15.94
CA MET A 305 -14.66 6.13 -15.34
C MET A 305 -15.47 7.42 -15.13
N ARG A 306 -15.45 7.95 -13.90
CA ARG A 306 -16.21 9.17 -13.56
C ARG A 306 -15.37 10.23 -12.88
N THR A 307 -14.50 9.84 -11.97
CA THR A 307 -13.77 10.75 -11.05
C THR A 307 -12.35 10.25 -10.84
N GLY A 308 -11.61 10.93 -9.98
CA GLY A 308 -10.27 10.54 -9.62
C GLY A 308 -9.46 11.73 -9.14
N LEU A 309 -8.17 11.48 -8.92
CA LEU A 309 -7.18 12.49 -8.61
C LEU A 309 -6.06 12.50 -9.66
N THR A 310 -5.62 13.70 -10.00
CA THR A 310 -4.32 13.94 -10.65
C THR A 310 -3.73 15.23 -10.09
N ILE A 311 -2.44 15.43 -10.32
CA ILE A 311 -1.74 16.67 -10.02
C ILE A 311 -1.22 17.27 -11.31
N GLY A 312 -1.52 18.54 -11.54
CA GLY A 312 -1.00 19.25 -12.70
C GLY A 312 -1.63 20.61 -12.93
N LEU A 313 -1.23 21.21 -14.05
CA LEU A 313 -1.78 22.45 -14.57
C LEU A 313 -3.16 22.21 -15.21
N PRO A 314 -3.93 23.27 -15.52
CA PRO A 314 -5.23 23.13 -16.21
C PRO A 314 -5.17 22.29 -17.50
N GLU A 315 -4.09 22.40 -18.28
CA GLU A 315 -3.86 21.58 -19.47
C GLU A 315 -3.64 20.10 -19.16
N ASP A 316 -2.96 19.77 -18.05
CA ASP A 316 -2.76 18.38 -17.60
C ASP A 316 -4.09 17.76 -17.16
N LEU A 317 -4.94 18.54 -16.48
CA LEU A 317 -6.28 18.13 -16.09
C LEU A 317 -7.14 17.86 -17.32
N ALA A 318 -7.19 18.80 -18.27
CA ALA A 318 -7.98 18.65 -19.49
C ALA A 318 -7.54 17.42 -20.31
N MET A 319 -6.23 17.22 -20.46
CA MET A 319 -5.66 16.05 -21.12
C MET A 319 -6.01 14.76 -20.35
N THR A 320 -5.93 14.76 -19.02
CA THR A 320 -6.29 13.58 -18.22
C THR A 320 -7.77 13.24 -18.35
N ILE A 321 -8.65 14.25 -18.31
CA ILE A 321 -10.09 14.07 -18.53
C ILE A 321 -10.34 13.48 -19.92
N GLU A 322 -9.65 13.96 -20.95
CA GLU A 322 -9.74 13.37 -22.30
C GLU A 322 -9.23 11.94 -22.32
N ALA A 323 -8.08 11.67 -21.70
CA ALA A 323 -7.41 10.38 -21.72
C ALA A 323 -8.30 9.27 -21.17
N VAL A 324 -8.83 9.47 -19.96
CA VAL A 324 -9.52 8.41 -19.19
C VAL A 324 -11.03 8.62 -19.06
N GLY A 325 -11.57 9.78 -19.45
CA GLY A 325 -13.01 10.07 -19.39
C GLY A 325 -13.52 10.50 -18.00
N ALA A 326 -12.64 10.74 -17.02
CA ALA A 326 -12.99 11.14 -15.67
C ALA A 326 -13.48 12.60 -15.61
N ARG A 327 -14.75 12.87 -15.93
CA ARG A 327 -15.30 14.25 -15.97
C ARG A 327 -15.33 14.97 -14.63
N GLN A 328 -15.29 14.23 -13.52
CA GLN A 328 -15.28 14.73 -12.15
C GLN A 328 -13.89 14.60 -11.52
N LEU A 329 -12.84 14.84 -12.31
CA LEU A 329 -11.46 14.72 -11.87
C LEU A 329 -11.10 15.87 -10.93
N CYS A 330 -10.55 15.56 -9.76
CA CYS A 330 -10.08 16.57 -8.83
C CYS A 330 -8.58 16.82 -9.01
N ASN A 331 -8.18 18.09 -9.01
CA ASN A 331 -6.77 18.47 -8.94
C ASN A 331 -6.32 18.43 -7.47
N VAL A 332 -5.09 17.99 -7.25
CA VAL A 332 -4.53 17.87 -5.89
C VAL A 332 -3.20 18.58 -5.74
N TYR A 333 -2.92 18.99 -4.51
CA TYR A 333 -1.61 19.43 -4.06
C TYR A 333 -1.38 18.92 -2.64
N GLY A 334 -0.15 18.52 -2.33
CA GLY A 334 0.22 18.12 -0.99
C GLY A 334 1.66 17.67 -0.85
N ALA A 335 1.98 17.26 0.37
CA ALA A 335 3.27 16.71 0.76
C ALA A 335 3.06 15.51 1.66
N THR A 336 4.06 14.63 1.76
CA THR A 336 3.94 13.44 2.61
C THR A 336 3.69 13.84 4.07
N GLU A 337 4.31 14.92 4.53
CA GLU A 337 4.19 15.52 5.87
C GLU A 337 2.77 15.97 6.22
N THR A 338 1.94 16.26 5.21
CA THR A 338 0.53 16.67 5.36
C THR A 338 -0.43 15.50 5.13
N TYR A 339 0.02 14.26 5.37
CA TYR A 339 -0.73 13.05 5.04
C TYR A 339 -1.05 12.91 3.55
N GLY A 340 -0.13 13.37 2.69
CA GLY A 340 -0.30 13.44 1.24
C GLY A 340 -1.06 14.71 0.82
N ASN A 341 -2.10 14.56 0.02
CA ASN A 341 -2.89 15.69 -0.49
C ASN A 341 -3.51 16.51 0.65
N CYS A 342 -3.23 17.81 0.67
CA CYS A 342 -3.78 18.77 1.64
C CYS A 342 -4.68 19.85 1.00
N ALA A 343 -4.63 19.98 -0.33
CA ALA A 343 -5.57 20.75 -1.13
C ALA A 343 -6.11 19.86 -2.26
N VAL A 344 -7.44 19.81 -2.39
CA VAL A 344 -8.15 18.97 -3.36
C VAL A 344 -9.34 19.77 -3.88
N THR A 345 -9.52 19.89 -5.20
CA THR A 345 -10.74 20.51 -5.76
C THR A 345 -11.96 19.59 -5.60
N ASP A 346 -13.18 20.10 -5.65
CA ASP A 346 -14.39 19.25 -5.64
C ASP A 346 -14.65 18.68 -7.04
N ALA A 347 -15.31 17.53 -7.10
CA ALA A 347 -15.76 16.86 -8.33
C ALA A 347 -16.73 17.69 -9.21
N HIS A 348 -17.23 18.81 -8.67
CA HIS A 348 -18.18 19.71 -9.32
C HIS A 348 -17.63 21.12 -9.54
N ASP A 349 -16.36 21.36 -9.21
CA ASP A 349 -15.64 22.59 -9.57
C ASP A 349 -15.29 22.59 -11.08
#